data_AF-A0A1D2W8R7-F1
#
_entry.id   AF-A0A1D2W8R7-F1
#
_cell.length_a   1.000
_cell.length_b   1.000
_cell.length_c   1.000
_cell.angle_alpha   90.00
_cell.angle_beta   90.00
_cell.angle_gamma   90.00
#
_symmetry.space_group_name_H-M   'P 1'
#
loop_
_entity.id
_entity.type
_entity.pdbx_description
1 polymer ?
#
loop_
_entity_poly.entity_id
_entity_poly.type
_entity_poly.pdbx_seq_one_letter_code
_entity_poly.pdbx_strand_id
1 'polypeptide(L)'
;MKLHPLISIILGLFVTLLLVMIPLVFDAPPLVGNAMFIFAFILGGFIATYFSKDKKIRYSIYMGLIAAVLFSIIESPDGFNKLPAILLGFIQFPGMSLIGGLPGKIDYERVKQTKQFGPIIAIIAIIAIFIIGISLFNVYY
;
A
#
# COMPACT_ATOMS: atom_id res chain seq x y z
N MET A 1 3.73 -18.24 6.67
CA MET A 1 3.43 -18.17 8.13
C MET A 1 2.10 -17.44 8.33
N LYS A 2 1.30 -17.78 9.35
CA LYS A 2 0.02 -17.12 9.63
C LYS A 2 0.21 -16.16 10.81
N LEU A 3 0.20 -14.85 10.56
CA LEU A 3 0.37 -13.84 11.60
C LEU A 3 -0.97 -13.48 12.23
N HIS A 4 -0.94 -13.04 13.50
CA HIS A 4 -2.12 -12.41 14.09
C HIS A 4 -2.54 -11.20 13.24
N PRO A 5 -3.85 -10.94 13.02
CA PRO A 5 -4.30 -9.86 12.14
C PRO A 5 -3.67 -8.51 12.45
N LEU A 6 -3.56 -8.16 13.74
CA LEU A 6 -2.92 -6.92 14.18
C LEU A 6 -1.45 -6.82 13.73
N ILE A 7 -0.68 -7.90 13.89
CA ILE A 7 0.74 -7.94 13.50
C ILE A 7 0.89 -7.78 11.99
N SER A 8 -0.01 -8.38 11.22
CA SER A 8 -0.03 -8.24 9.76
C SER A 8 -0.32 -6.81 9.31
N ILE A 9 -1.27 -6.14 9.98
CA ILE A 9 -1.59 -4.73 9.72
C ILE A 9 -0.40 -3.83 10.05
N ILE A 10 0.23 -4.02 11.22
CA ILE A 10 1.43 -3.27 11.63
C ILE A 10 2.56 -3.48 10.63
N LEU A 11 2.78 -4.71 10.17
CA LEU A 11 3.80 -5.03 9.17
C LEU A 11 3.54 -4.33 7.83
N GLY A 12 2.28 -4.37 7.36
CA GLY A 12 1.88 -3.67 6.13
C GLY A 12 2.10 -2.15 6.24
N LEU A 13 1.69 -1.56 7.36
CA LEU A 13 1.88 -0.14 7.65
C LEU A 13 3.37 0.23 7.71
N PHE A 14 4.19 -0.58 8.37
CA PHE A 14 5.64 -0.37 8.44
C PHE A 14 6.29 -0.35 7.06
N VAL A 15 5.92 -1.29 6.18
CA VAL A 15 6.42 -1.31 4.79
C VAL A 15 5.94 -0.10 4.01
N THR A 16 4.67 0.30 4.16
CA THR A 16 4.17 1.53 3.53
C THR A 16 4.97 2.76 3.97
N LEU A 17 5.21 2.93 5.27
CA LEU A 17 5.98 4.07 5.79
C LEU A 17 7.41 4.09 5.25
N LEU A 18 8.09 2.93 5.25
CA LEU A 18 9.45 2.83 4.69
C LEU A 18 9.49 3.23 3.22
N LEU A 19 8.53 2.75 2.41
CA LEU A 19 8.49 3.05 0.98
C LEU A 19 8.13 4.51 0.69
N VAL A 20 7.25 5.12 1.50
CA VAL A 20 6.91 6.56 1.37
C VAL A 20 8.11 7.45 1.69
N MET A 21 9.04 7.01 2.56
CA MET A 21 10.24 7.79 2.86
C MET A 21 11.24 7.85 1.70
N ILE A 22 11.24 6.87 0.79
CA ILE A 22 12.19 6.82 -0.34
C ILE A 22 12.09 8.09 -1.22
N PRO A 23 10.94 8.45 -1.81
CA PRO A 23 10.85 9.65 -2.64
C PRO A 23 11.14 10.94 -1.87
N LEU A 24 10.90 10.97 -0.55
CA LEU A 24 11.24 12.10 0.32
C LEU A 24 12.76 12.25 0.52
N VAL A 25 13.49 11.16 0.70
CA VAL A 25 14.96 11.18 0.92
C VAL A 25 15.71 11.52 -0.36
N PHE A 26 15.19 11.09 -1.52
CA PHE A 26 15.84 11.28 -2.82
C PHE A 26 15.33 12.48 -3.62
N ASP A 27 14.47 13.33 -3.02
CA ASP A 27 13.84 14.49 -3.67
C ASP A 27 13.24 14.14 -5.04
N ALA A 28 12.45 13.06 -5.07
CA ALA A 28 11.90 12.52 -6.31
C ALA A 28 10.92 13.53 -6.95
N PRO A 29 10.88 13.64 -8.30
CA PRO A 29 9.91 14.49 -8.99
C PRO A 29 8.47 14.19 -8.55
N PRO A 30 7.57 15.19 -8.48
CA PRO A 30 6.22 15.01 -7.93
C PRO A 30 5.44 13.83 -8.49
N LEU A 31 5.56 13.58 -9.80
CA LEU A 31 4.91 12.42 -10.43
C LEU A 31 5.44 11.08 -9.90
N VAL A 32 6.77 10.95 -9.79
CA VAL A 32 7.43 9.74 -9.28
C VAL A 32 7.09 9.56 -7.80
N GLY A 33 7.12 10.63 -7.03
CA GLY A 33 6.71 10.64 -5.62
C GLY A 33 5.27 10.13 -5.44
N ASN A 34 4.33 10.67 -6.21
CA ASN A 34 2.93 10.23 -6.18
C ASN A 34 2.76 8.77 -6.59
N ALA A 35 3.46 8.32 -7.63
CA ALA A 35 3.41 6.93 -8.08
C ALA A 35 3.97 5.97 -7.02
N MET A 36 5.11 6.30 -6.40
CA MET A 36 5.70 5.55 -5.30
C MET A 36 4.79 5.52 -4.07
N PHE A 37 4.12 6.64 -3.77
CA PHE A 37 3.16 6.72 -2.69
C PHE A 37 1.99 5.74 -2.89
N ILE A 38 1.35 5.77 -4.07
CA ILE A 38 0.28 4.82 -4.41
C ILE A 38 0.77 3.37 -4.29
N PHE A 39 1.96 3.10 -4.82
CA PHE A 39 2.58 1.79 -4.79
C PHE A 39 2.84 1.29 -3.35
N ALA A 40 3.32 2.16 -2.47
CA ALA A 40 3.57 1.84 -1.07
C ALA A 40 2.29 1.39 -0.36
N PHE A 41 1.15 2.01 -0.66
CA PHE A 41 -0.15 1.62 -0.11
C PHE A 41 -0.65 0.30 -0.68
N ILE A 42 -0.48 0.07 -1.99
CA ILE A 42 -0.83 -1.20 -2.64
C ILE A 42 0.00 -2.34 -2.02
N LEU A 43 1.31 -2.16 -1.88
CA LEU A 43 2.17 -3.20 -1.31
C LEU A 43 1.87 -3.44 0.18
N GLY A 44 1.68 -2.38 0.97
CA GLY A 44 1.30 -2.51 2.36
C GLY A 44 -0.06 -3.20 2.54
N GLY A 45 -1.04 -2.87 1.70
CA GLY A 45 -2.37 -3.50 1.70
C GLY A 45 -2.31 -4.99 1.33
N PHE A 46 -1.45 -5.34 0.37
CA PHE A 46 -1.12 -6.72 0.03
C PHE A 46 -0.55 -7.46 1.24
N ILE A 47 0.50 -6.92 1.87
CA ILE A 47 1.16 -7.54 3.03
C ILE A 47 0.17 -7.71 4.19
N ALA A 48 -0.61 -6.68 4.50
CA ALA A 48 -1.59 -6.69 5.58
C ALA A 48 -2.62 -7.82 5.41
N THR A 49 -3.03 -8.11 4.18
CA THR A 49 -3.99 -9.18 3.88
C THR A 49 -3.29 -10.54 3.76
N TYR A 50 -2.21 -10.61 2.98
CA TYR A 50 -1.50 -11.84 2.64
C TYR A 50 -0.89 -12.53 3.85
N PHE A 51 -0.39 -11.81 4.86
CA PHE A 51 0.23 -12.46 6.03
C PHE A 51 -0.74 -12.74 7.18
N SER A 52 -1.92 -12.11 7.21
CA SER A 52 -2.91 -12.27 8.28
C SER A 52 -3.44 -13.70 8.41
N LYS A 53 -3.85 -14.15 9.59
CA LYS A 53 -4.36 -15.51 9.79
C LYS A 53 -5.65 -15.78 9.00
N ASP A 54 -6.56 -14.81 8.97
CA ASP A 54 -7.89 -14.96 8.35
C ASP A 54 -7.93 -14.51 6.88
N LYS A 55 -6.90 -13.83 6.36
CA LYS A 55 -6.78 -13.39 4.95
C LYS A 55 -7.96 -12.55 4.45
N LYS A 56 -8.59 -11.80 5.36
CA LYS A 56 -9.73 -10.94 5.06
C LYS A 56 -9.22 -9.62 4.49
N ILE A 57 -9.80 -9.19 3.37
CA ILE A 57 -9.55 -7.87 2.76
C ILE A 57 -9.81 -6.72 3.74
N ARG A 58 -10.67 -6.93 4.75
CA ARG A 58 -10.93 -5.95 5.80
C ARG A 58 -9.65 -5.46 6.49
N TYR A 59 -8.60 -6.27 6.56
CA TYR A 59 -7.34 -5.88 7.18
C TYR A 59 -6.55 -4.85 6.35
N SER A 60 -6.63 -4.89 5.01
CA SER A 60 -6.03 -3.81 4.21
C SER A 60 -6.81 -2.51 4.38
N ILE A 61 -8.15 -2.58 4.44
CA ILE A 61 -9.00 -1.42 4.72
C ILE A 61 -8.64 -0.80 6.09
N TYR A 62 -8.50 -1.62 7.14
CA TYR A 62 -8.08 -1.14 8.46
C TYR A 62 -6.69 -0.50 8.45
N MET A 63 -5.74 -1.07 7.71
CA MET A 63 -4.43 -0.45 7.52
C MET A 63 -4.56 0.94 6.89
N GLY A 64 -5.34 1.07 5.80
CA GLY A 64 -5.54 2.35 5.13
C GLY A 64 -6.25 3.39 6.01
N LEU A 65 -7.18 2.96 6.87
CA LEU A 65 -7.82 3.84 7.85
C LEU A 65 -6.83 4.32 8.93
N ILE A 66 -5.96 3.43 9.42
CA ILE A 66 -4.92 3.81 10.38
C ILE A 66 -3.95 4.80 9.73
N ALA A 67 -3.54 4.55 8.49
CA ALA A 67 -2.72 5.49 7.75
C ALA A 67 -3.42 6.85 7.58
N ALA A 68 -4.72 6.87 7.28
CA ALA A 68 -5.49 8.12 7.19
C ALA A 68 -5.42 8.95 8.47
N VAL A 69 -5.56 8.31 9.63
CA VAL A 69 -5.42 8.99 10.92
C VAL A 69 -4.00 9.55 11.09
N LEU A 70 -2.97 8.76 10.78
CA LEU A 70 -1.57 9.19 10.93
C LEU A 70 -1.23 10.38 10.03
N PHE A 71 -1.59 10.33 8.75
CA PHE A 71 -1.32 11.43 7.81
C PHE A 71 -2.14 12.68 8.14
N SER A 72 -3.37 12.52 8.63
CA SER A 72 -4.19 13.66 9.08
C SER A 72 -3.55 14.41 10.27
N ILE A 73 -2.89 13.70 11.19
CA ILE A 73 -2.16 14.32 12.30
C ILE A 73 -0.95 15.11 11.78
N ILE A 74 -0.24 14.59 10.78
CA ILE A 74 0.94 15.25 10.20
C ILE A 74 0.55 16.51 9.41
N GLU A 75 -0.55 16.48 8.66
CA GLU A 75 -0.95 17.61 7.82
C GLU A 75 -1.67 18.73 8.57
N SER A 76 -2.18 18.48 9.79
CA SER A 76 -3.06 19.41 10.53
C SER A 76 -2.44 20.32 11.63
N PRO A 77 -1.15 20.71 11.65
CA PRO A 77 -0.70 21.73 12.60
C PRO A 77 -1.47 23.06 12.52
N ASP A 78 -2.01 23.40 11.33
CA ASP A 78 -2.58 24.72 11.02
C ASP A 78 -4.13 24.82 11.12
N GLY A 79 -4.81 23.83 11.69
CA GLY A 79 -6.25 23.89 11.99
C GLY A 79 -7.23 23.56 10.84
N PHE A 80 -8.52 23.89 11.05
CA PHE A 80 -9.71 23.42 10.27
C PHE A 80 -9.69 23.67 8.75
N ASN A 81 -8.78 24.49 8.23
CA ASN A 81 -8.72 24.82 6.80
C ASN A 81 -8.41 23.62 5.90
N LYS A 82 -7.85 22.53 6.45
CA LYS A 82 -7.55 21.29 5.73
C LYS A 82 -8.60 20.19 5.88
N LEU A 83 -9.75 20.50 6.52
CA LEU A 83 -10.81 19.51 6.77
C LEU A 83 -11.27 18.76 5.50
N PRO A 84 -11.48 19.42 4.33
CA PRO A 84 -11.85 18.69 3.11
C PRO A 84 -10.79 17.68 2.65
N ALA A 85 -9.50 18.04 2.73
CA ALA A 85 -8.39 17.17 2.35
C ALA A 85 -8.29 15.97 3.31
N ILE A 86 -8.44 16.21 4.62
CA ILE A 86 -8.50 15.17 5.65
C ILE A 86 -9.62 14.18 5.34
N LEU A 87 -10.84 14.67 5.07
CA LEU A 87 -11.99 13.82 4.74
C LEU A 87 -11.75 12.99 3.47
N LEU A 88 -11.10 13.57 2.45
CA LEU A 88 -10.70 12.83 1.26
C LEU A 88 -9.68 11.72 1.57
N GLY A 89 -8.74 11.96 2.50
CA GLY A 89 -7.78 10.95 2.96
C GLY A 89 -8.45 9.69 3.53
N PHE A 90 -9.57 9.84 4.25
CA PHE A 90 -10.36 8.72 4.76
C PHE A 90 -11.03 7.87 3.67
N ILE A 91 -11.07 8.35 2.42
CA ILE A 91 -11.55 7.58 1.25
C ILE A 91 -10.35 7.05 0.47
N GLN A 92 -9.37 7.90 0.20
CA GLN A 92 -8.23 7.60 -0.66
C GLN A 92 -7.34 6.50 -0.09
N PHE A 93 -6.89 6.60 1.16
CA PHE A 93 -5.94 5.64 1.72
C PHE A 93 -6.54 4.23 1.90
N PRO A 94 -7.76 4.06 2.43
CA PRO A 94 -8.41 2.75 2.43
C PRO A 94 -8.64 2.22 1.01
N GLY A 95 -8.99 3.08 0.04
CA GLY A 95 -9.18 2.70 -1.35
C GLY A 95 -7.91 2.15 -1.99
N MET A 96 -6.77 2.82 -1.83
CA MET A 96 -5.48 2.34 -2.37
C MET A 96 -5.02 1.05 -1.69
N SER A 97 -5.14 0.96 -0.36
CA SER A 97 -4.80 -0.25 0.39
C SER A 97 -5.73 -1.43 0.03
N LEU A 98 -7.00 -1.17 -0.27
CA LEU A 98 -7.95 -2.16 -0.76
C LEU A 98 -7.48 -2.80 -2.07
N ILE A 99 -6.99 -1.99 -3.01
CA ILE A 99 -6.43 -2.48 -4.29
C ILE A 99 -5.31 -3.48 -4.05
N GLY A 100 -4.45 -3.23 -3.06
CA GLY A 100 -3.40 -4.16 -2.63
C GLY A 100 -3.90 -5.42 -1.92
N GLY A 101 -4.94 -5.29 -1.10
CA GLY A 101 -5.52 -6.41 -0.35
C GLY A 101 -6.14 -7.49 -1.24
N LEU A 102 -6.69 -7.10 -2.41
CA LEU A 102 -7.29 -8.02 -3.38
C LEU A 102 -6.30 -9.10 -3.89
N PRO A 103 -5.15 -8.75 -4.52
CA PRO A 103 -4.16 -9.73 -4.93
C PRO A 103 -3.59 -10.51 -3.75
N GLY A 104 -3.50 -9.91 -2.56
CA GLY A 104 -3.07 -10.60 -1.34
C GLY A 104 -4.01 -11.75 -0.95
N LYS A 105 -5.31 -11.58 -1.15
CA LYS A 105 -6.30 -12.65 -0.95
C LYS A 105 -6.24 -13.70 -2.06
N ILE A 106 -6.18 -13.27 -3.32
CA ILE A 106 -6.18 -14.17 -4.49
C ILE A 106 -4.93 -15.06 -4.47
N ASP A 107 -3.76 -14.50 -4.22
CA ASP A 107 -2.51 -15.25 -4.20
C ASP A 107 -2.51 -16.30 -3.09
N TYR A 108 -3.04 -15.98 -1.91
CA TYR A 108 -3.20 -16.96 -0.84
C TYR A 108 -4.07 -18.15 -1.23
N GLU A 109 -5.24 -17.90 -1.83
CA GLU A 109 -6.13 -19.00 -2.27
C GLU A 109 -5.47 -19.85 -3.35
N ARG A 110 -4.71 -19.24 -4.25
CA ARG A 110 -3.94 -19.95 -5.28
C ARG A 110 -2.85 -20.83 -4.66
N VAL A 111 -2.03 -20.29 -3.76
CA VAL A 111 -0.96 -21.05 -3.06
C VAL A 111 -1.54 -22.22 -2.27
N LYS A 112 -2.69 -22.03 -1.61
CA LYS A 112 -3.40 -23.09 -0.89
C LYS A 112 -3.81 -24.23 -1.82
N GLN A 113 -4.20 -23.93 -3.06
CA GLN A 113 -4.61 -24.93 -4.04
C GLN A 113 -3.41 -25.59 -4.75
N THR A 114 -2.39 -24.83 -5.14
CA THR A 114 -1.30 -25.32 -5.99
C THR A 114 -0.08 -25.82 -5.23
N LYS A 115 0.03 -25.56 -3.91
CA LYS A 115 1.24 -25.77 -3.09
C LYS A 115 2.53 -25.12 -3.62
N GLN A 116 2.47 -24.34 -4.70
CA GLN A 116 3.58 -23.57 -5.24
C GLN A 116 3.57 -22.16 -4.66
N PHE A 117 4.73 -21.66 -4.26
CA PHE A 117 4.90 -20.37 -3.60
C PHE A 117 4.68 -19.22 -4.61
N GLY A 118 3.54 -18.53 -4.52
CA GLY A 118 3.08 -17.47 -5.42
C GLY A 118 3.40 -15.99 -5.09
N PRO A 119 3.92 -15.58 -3.90
CA PRO A 119 4.04 -14.16 -3.58
C PRO A 119 5.06 -13.43 -4.46
N ILE A 120 5.98 -14.19 -5.06
CA ILE A 120 6.97 -13.71 -6.01
C ILE A 120 6.28 -13.18 -7.28
N ILE A 121 5.21 -13.81 -7.79
CA ILE A 121 4.55 -13.38 -9.03
C ILE A 121 3.80 -12.07 -8.82
N ALA A 122 3.14 -11.90 -7.67
CA ALA A 122 2.45 -10.66 -7.34
C ALA A 122 3.44 -9.50 -7.17
N ILE A 123 4.55 -9.75 -6.45
CA ILE A 123 5.63 -8.76 -6.29
C ILE A 123 6.31 -8.47 -7.63
N ILE A 124 6.57 -9.47 -8.48
CA ILE A 124 7.13 -9.30 -9.83
C ILE A 124 6.18 -8.53 -10.74
N ALA A 125 4.88 -8.81 -10.72
CA ALA A 125 3.91 -8.08 -11.53
C ALA A 125 3.83 -6.61 -11.11
N ILE A 126 3.84 -6.37 -9.81
CA ILE A 126 3.84 -5.03 -9.21
C ILE A 126 5.15 -4.28 -9.59
N ILE A 127 6.31 -4.92 -9.46
CA ILE A 127 7.62 -4.37 -9.86
C ILE A 127 7.69 -4.14 -11.38
N ALA A 128 7.17 -5.06 -12.20
CA ALA A 128 7.17 -4.94 -13.65
C ALA A 128 6.30 -3.77 -14.12
N ILE A 129 5.11 -3.58 -13.53
CA ILE A 129 4.25 -2.42 -13.80
C ILE A 129 4.96 -1.12 -13.41
N PHE A 130 5.68 -1.12 -12.29
CA PHE A 130 6.45 0.05 -11.84
C PHE A 130 7.61 0.40 -12.78
N ILE A 131 8.39 -0.60 -13.20
CA ILE A 131 9.51 -0.43 -14.15
C ILE A 131 8.99 0.04 -15.52
N ILE A 132 7.91 -0.55 -16.02
CA ILE A 132 7.29 -0.15 -17.29
C ILE A 132 6.79 1.30 -17.20
N GLY A 133 6.17 1.69 -16.08
CA GLY A 133 5.71 3.05 -15.84
C GLY A 133 6.83 4.09 -15.89
N ILE A 134 7.98 3.81 -15.25
CA ILE A 134 9.15 4.71 -15.29
C ILE A 134 9.78 4.73 -16.68
N SER A 135 9.91 3.56 -17.33
CA SER A 135 10.59 3.43 -18.62
C SER A 135 9.84 4.14 -19.75
N LEU A 136 8.50 4.08 -19.74
CA LEU A 136 7.69 4.84 -20.69
C LEU A 136 7.85 6.35 -20.44
N PHE A 137 7.98 6.79 -19.19
CA PHE A 137 8.06 8.21 -18.87
C PHE A 137 9.36 8.87 -19.36
N ASN A 138 10.53 8.23 -19.19
CA ASN A 138 11.84 8.72 -19.66
C ASN A 138 11.99 8.76 -21.20
N VAL A 139 11.07 8.14 -21.95
CA VAL A 139 11.09 8.14 -23.43
C VAL A 139 10.30 9.31 -24.00
N TYR A 140 9.34 9.86 -23.24
CA TYR A 140 8.43 10.90 -23.72
C TYR A 140 8.68 12.29 -23.10
N TYR A 141 9.63 12.41 -22.15
CA TYR A 141 10.07 13.65 -21.52
C TYR A 141 11.58 13.61 -21.28
#